data_AF-A0A1G4RVX3-F1
#
_entry.id   AF-A0A1G4RVX3-F1
#
_cell.length_a   1.000
_cell.length_b   1.000
_cell.length_c   1.000
_cell.angle_alpha   90.00
_cell.angle_beta   90.00
_cell.angle_gamma   90.00
#
_symmetry.space_group_name_H-M   'P 1'
#
loop_
_entity.id
_entity.type
_entity.pdbx_description
1 polymer ?
#
loop_
_entity_poly.entity_id
_entity_poly.type
_entity_poly.pdbx_seq_one_letter_code
_entity_poly.pdbx_strand_id
1 'polypeptide(L)' 'MAQRKVQKIRGQEYVYIDEPYWNPEKKRGEHRRTYIGKNVDGVFVPNNTYLLQQERKKKGPS' A
#
# COMPACT_ATOMS: atom_id res chain seq x y z
N MET A 1 10.93 -6.62 4.73
CA MET A 1 9.50 -6.65 5.12
C MET A 1 8.87 -5.36 4.63
N ALA A 2 7.76 -5.42 3.89
CA ALA A 2 7.08 -4.22 3.42
C ALA A 2 6.42 -3.51 4.62
N GLN A 3 6.91 -2.33 4.97
CA GLN A 3 6.45 -1.61 6.16
C GLN A 3 5.24 -0.75 5.81
N ARG A 4 4.12 -0.95 6.51
CA ARG A 4 2.96 -0.07 6.42
C ARG A 4 3.27 1.22 7.16
N LYS A 5 3.03 2.35 6.49
CA LYS A 5 3.20 3.70 7.02
C LYS A 5 1.85 4.41 7.01
N VAL A 6 1.67 5.37 7.91
CA VAL A 6 0.47 6.20 7.98
C VAL A 6 0.83 7.61 7.51
N GLN A 7 -0.04 8.20 6.70
CA GLN A 7 0.04 9.59 6.29
C GLN A 7 -1.26 10.30 6.64
N LYS A 8 -1.16 11.39 7.40
CA LYS A 8 -2.31 12.26 7.68
C LYS A 8 -2.48 13.27 6.55
N ILE A 9 -3.63 13.25 5.89
CA ILE A 9 -3.97 14.14 4.77
C ILE A 9 -5.32 14.78 5.09
N ARG A 10 -5.35 16.12 5.25
CA ARG A 10 -6.56 16.90 5.55
C ARG A 10 -7.37 16.35 6.74
N GLY A 11 -6.68 15.91 7.79
CA GLY A 11 -7.30 15.36 9.00
C GLY A 11 -7.59 13.86 8.96
N GLN A 12 -7.63 13.24 7.77
CA GLN A 12 -7.81 11.79 7.62
C GLN A 12 -6.47 11.07 7.57
N GLU A 13 -6.35 9.97 8.31
CA GLU A 13 -5.20 9.09 8.25
C GLU A 13 -5.36 8.05 7.13
N TYR A 14 -4.33 7.95 6.28
CA TYR A 14 -4.25 6.99 5.18
C TYR A 14 -3.09 6.03 5.42
N VAL A 15 -3.32 4.75 5.15
CA VAL A 15 -2.28 3.73 5.29
C VAL A 15 -1.74 3.39 3.91
N TYR A 16 -0.42 3.42 3.77
CA TYR A 16 0.27 3.09 2.54
C TYR A 16 1.44 2.14 2.79
N ILE A 17 1.84 1.42 1.75
CA ILE A 17 3.08 0.64 1.72
C ILE A 17 4.09 1.41 0.88
N ASP A 18 5.31 1.53 1.39
CA ASP A 18 6.45 2.08 0.67
C ASP A 18 7.26 0.93 0.05
N GLU A 19 7.27 0.84 -1.27
CA GLU A 19 7.94 -0.24 -1.99
C GLU A 19 8.99 0.36 -2.93
N PRO A 20 10.27 -0.03 -2.79
CA PRO A 20 11.29 0.35 -3.75
C PRO A 20 11.03 -0.38 -5.08
N TYR A 21 11.16 0.33 -6.19
CA TYR A 21 11.11 -0.21 -7.54
C TYR A 21 12.24 0.37 -8.38
N TRP A 22 12.70 -0.39 -9.36
CA TRP A 22 13.62 0.12 -10.37
C TRP A 22 12.83 0.92 -11.41
N ASN A 23 13.19 2.19 -11.60
CA ASN A 23 12.66 3.00 -12.68
C ASN A 23 13.59 2.87 -13.91
N PRO A 24 13.19 2.16 -14.98
CA PRO A 24 14.04 1.95 -16.15
C PRO A 24 14.25 3.22 -16.97
N GLU A 25 13.29 4.16 -16.98
CA GLU A 25 13.39 5.42 -17.72
C GLU A 25 14.46 6.33 -17.12
N LYS A 26 14.48 6.42 -15.78
CA LYS A 26 15.45 7.26 -15.04
C LYS A 26 16.71 6.50 -14.63
N LYS A 27 16.77 5.20 -14.90
CA LYS A 27 17.88 4.29 -14.55
C LYS A 27 18.30 4.41 -13.08
N ARG A 28 17.33 4.47 -12.16
CA ARG A 28 17.57 4.56 -10.71
C ARG A 28 16.48 3.87 -9.90
N GLY A 29 16.81 3.50 -8.67
CA GLY A 29 15.83 3.09 -7.68
C GLY A 29 14.93 4.26 -7.29
N GLU A 30 13.62 4.07 -7.34
CA GLU A 30 12.62 5.01 -6.83
C GLU A 30 11.70 4.30 -5.82
N HIS A 31 10.99 5.09 -5.01
CA HIS A 31 10.04 4.57 -4.03
C HIS A 31 8.62 4.87 -4.50
N ARG A 32 7.77 3.84 -4.52
CA ARG A 32 6.35 3.99 -4.81
C ARG A 32 5.57 3.84 -3.52
N ARG A 33 4.66 4.78 -3.28
CA ARG A 33 3.68 4.69 -2.21
C ARG A 33 2.37 4.12 -2.77
N THR A 34 1.98 2.96 -2.27
CA THR A 34 0.71 2.33 -2.61
C THR A 34 -0.24 2.49 -1.43
N TYR A 35 -1.26 3.31 -1.57
CA TYR A 35 -2.30 3.46 -0.54
C TYR A 35 -3.17 2.21 -0.49
N ILE A 36 -3.22 1.57 0.67
CA ILE A 36 -3.92 0.31 0.89
C ILE A 36 -5.20 0.48 1.71
N GLY A 37 -5.44 1.66 2.26
CA GLY A 37 -6.64 1.95 3.04
C GLY A 37 -6.52 3.22 3.86
N LYS A 38 -7.42 3.35 4.83
CA LYS A 38 -7.47 4.45 5.79
C LYS A 38 -7.34 3.92 7.21
N ASN A 39 -6.92 4.79 8.11
CA ASN A 39 -7.11 4.58 9.53
C ASN A 39 -8.29 5.46 9.97
N VAL A 40 -9.33 4.83 10.50
CA VAL A 40 -10.55 5.49 10.97
C VAL A 40 -10.67 5.13 12.44
N ASP A 41 -10.53 6.11 13.33
CA ASP A 41 -10.63 5.94 14.78
C ASP A 41 -9.70 4.84 15.34
N GLY A 42 -8.50 4.71 14.78
CA GLY A 42 -7.52 3.70 15.17
C GLY A 42 -7.73 2.32 14.52
N VAL A 43 -8.77 2.17 13.68
CA VAL A 43 -9.06 0.94 12.94
C VAL A 43 -8.61 1.07 11.49
N PHE A 44 -7.78 0.12 11.04
CA PHE A 44 -7.38 0.03 9.64
C PHE A 44 -8.54 -0.48 8.77
N VAL A 45 -9.00 0.37 7.86
CA VAL A 45 -10.03 0.08 6.85
C VAL A 45 -9.36 -0.07 5.48
N PRO A 46 -9.18 -1.30 4.96
CA PRO A 46 -8.56 -1.54 3.66
C PRO A 46 -9.44 -1.05 2.50
N ASN A 47 -8.82 -0.68 1.37
CA ASN A 47 -9.55 -0.38 0.15
C ASN A 47 -9.85 -1.65 -0.69
N ASN A 48 -10.85 -1.57 -1.57
CA ASN A 48 -11.27 -2.70 -2.40
C ASN A 48 -10.13 -3.27 -3.26
N THR A 49 -9.27 -2.40 -3.80
CA THR A 49 -8.11 -2.82 -4.60
C THR A 49 -7.14 -3.69 -3.80
N TYR A 50 -6.87 -3.31 -2.55
CA TYR A 50 -6.00 -4.06 -1.65
C TYR A 50 -6.64 -5.38 -1.24
N LEU A 51 -7.94 -5.40 -0.93
CA LEU A 51 -8.67 -6.63 -0.63
C LEU A 51 -8.58 -7.64 -1.79
N LEU A 52 -8.86 -7.19 -3.01
CA LEU A 52 -8.79 -8.03 -4.21
C LEU A 52 -7.37 -8.56 -4.47
N GLN A 53 -6.33 -7.77 -4.24
CA GLN A 53 -4.94 -8.25 -4.33
C GLN A 53 -4.63 -9.31 -3.27
N GLN A 54 -5.11 -9.13 -2.03
CA GLN A 54 -4.89 -10.08 -0.96
C GLN A 54 -5.60 -11.42 -1.23
N GLU A 55 -6.81 -11.38 -1.78
CA GLU A 55 -7.53 -12.59 -2.21
C GLU A 55 -6.80 -13.33 -3.33
N ARG A 56 -6.27 -12.60 -4.32
CA ARG A 56 -5.45 -13.16 -5.40
C ARG A 56 -4.15 -13.78 -4.88
N LYS A 57 -3.49 -13.14 -3.91
CA LYS A 57 -2.29 -13.70 -3.26
C LYS A 57 -2.59 -14.94 -2.42
N LYS A 58 -3.75 -14.98 -1.75
CA LYS A 58 -4.22 -16.17 -1.01
C LYS A 58 -4.54 -17.35 -1.94
N LYS A 59 -4.96 -17.08 -3.17
CA LYS A 59 -5.19 -18.09 -4.23
C LYS A 59 -3.95 -18.40 -5.07
N GLY A 60 -2.74 -18.40 -4.48
CA GLY A 60 -1.53 -18.92 -5.14
C GLY A 60 -1.72 -20.37 -5.65
N PRO A 61 -0.98 -20.79 -6.69
CA PRO A 61 -1.43 -21.79 -7.66
C PRO A 61 -1.64 -23.16 -7.01
N SER A 62 -2.81 -23.77 -7.25
CA SER A 62 -2.96 -25.22 -7.17
C SER A 62 -2.31 -25.88 -8.38
#